data_AF-A0A2V8DAA6-F1
#
_entry.id   AF-A0A2V8DAA6-F1
#
_cell.length_a   1.000
_cell.length_b   1.000
_cell.length_c   1.000
_cell.angle_alpha   90.00
_cell.angle_beta   90.00
_cell.angle_gamma   90.00
#
_symmetry.space_group_name_H-M   'P 1'
#
loop_
_entity.id
_entity.type
_entity.pdbx_description
1 polymer ?
#
loop_
_entity_poly.entity_id
_entity_poly.type
_entity_poly.pdbx_seq_one_letter_code
_entity_poly.pdbx_strand_id
1 'polypeptide(L)'
;NDLIPDLVETVRAYAPREQSVFQAVADSRVRLAGARTPRETIGAANQQSTALERLLAVVENYPQLKANDAFNRVTHELAGADTRIAIERMRYNARVQQYNTSRRERPAALTAILFNFQDYPFFLVEVPATSRDVPKVEPNQDRLR
;
A
#
# COMPACT_ATOMS: atom_id res chain seq x y z
N ASN A 1 5.98 14.88 3.15
CA ASN A 1 4.76 14.02 3.27
C ASN A 1 3.59 14.98 3.43
N ASP A 2 3.45 15.86 2.44
CA ASP A 2 2.87 17.19 2.68
C ASP A 2 1.62 17.43 1.82
N LEU A 3 1.34 16.53 0.88
CA LEU A 3 0.20 16.63 -0.04
C LEU A 3 -1.12 16.15 0.58
N ILE A 4 -1.08 15.20 1.52
CA ILE A 4 -2.29 14.66 2.16
C ILE A 4 -3.03 15.72 2.99
N PRO A 5 -2.35 16.54 3.84
CA PRO A 5 -3.00 17.66 4.52
C PRO A 5 -3.70 18.62 3.56
N ASP A 6 -3.00 19.06 2.51
CA ASP A 6 -3.51 20.01 1.52
C ASP A 6 -4.74 19.45 0.78
N LEU A 7 -4.69 18.15 0.45
CA LEU A 7 -5.82 17.43 -0.14
C LEU A 7 -7.03 17.40 0.81
N VAL A 8 -6.80 17.05 2.09
CA VAL A 8 -7.87 16.98 3.09
C VAL A 8 -8.50 18.35 3.33
N GLU A 9 -7.70 19.41 3.38
CA GLU A 9 -8.20 20.78 3.54
C GLU A 9 -9.10 21.18 2.36
N THR A 10 -8.63 20.91 1.13
CA THR A 10 -9.39 21.18 -0.09
C THR A 10 -10.71 20.42 -0.12
N VAL A 11 -10.70 19.11 0.17
CA VAL A 11 -11.93 18.31 0.22
C VAL A 11 -12.88 18.79 1.33
N ARG A 12 -12.35 19.16 2.50
CA ARG A 12 -13.14 19.65 3.64
C ARG A 12 -13.89 20.95 3.34
N ALA A 13 -13.30 21.85 2.56
CA ALA A 13 -13.94 23.09 2.16
C ALA A 13 -15.25 22.85 1.38
N TYR A 14 -15.33 21.77 0.60
CA TYR A 14 -16.48 21.44 -0.24
C TYR A 14 -17.40 20.37 0.37
N ALA A 15 -16.86 19.46 1.19
CA ALA A 15 -17.56 18.32 1.76
C ALA A 15 -17.39 18.24 3.30
N PRO A 16 -17.78 19.27 4.08
CA PRO A 16 -17.52 19.32 5.52
C PRO A 16 -18.26 18.24 6.33
N ARG A 17 -19.28 17.61 5.76
CA ARG A 17 -20.08 16.54 6.41
C ARG A 17 -19.39 15.17 6.41
N GLU A 18 -18.30 15.01 5.65
CA GLU A 18 -17.59 13.73 5.48
C GLU A 18 -16.57 13.47 6.60
N GLN A 19 -16.97 13.72 7.85
CA GLN A 19 -16.09 13.66 9.03
C GLN A 19 -15.44 12.30 9.22
N SER A 20 -16.18 11.22 8.97
CA SER A 20 -15.68 9.84 9.09
C SER A 20 -14.50 9.57 8.15
N VAL A 21 -14.52 10.15 6.95
CA VAL A 21 -13.47 10.01 5.94
C VAL A 21 -12.23 10.80 6.34
N PHE A 22 -12.40 12.05 6.81
CA PHE A 22 -11.28 12.84 7.32
C PHE A 22 -10.62 12.19 8.55
N GLN A 23 -11.42 11.62 9.44
CA GLN A 23 -10.90 10.90 10.60
C GLN A 23 -10.12 9.66 10.17
N ALA A 24 -10.63 8.89 9.21
CA ALA A 24 -9.91 7.72 8.68
C ALA A 24 -8.54 8.09 8.09
N VAL A 25 -8.45 9.20 7.36
CA VAL A 25 -7.18 9.70 6.82
C VAL A 25 -6.25 10.14 7.97
N ALA A 26 -6.73 10.91 8.94
CA ALA A 26 -5.96 11.34 10.09
C ALA A 26 -5.40 10.16 10.90
N ASP A 27 -6.26 9.19 11.23
CA ASP A 27 -5.88 7.99 11.99
C ASP A 27 -4.84 7.16 11.23
N SER A 28 -5.01 7.02 9.91
CA SER A 28 -4.05 6.28 9.08
C SER A 28 -2.66 6.92 9.10
N ARG A 29 -2.58 8.26 9.09
CA ARG A 29 -1.31 9.01 9.19
C ARG A 29 -0.65 8.82 10.55
N VAL A 30 -1.44 8.90 11.64
CA VAL A 30 -0.93 8.67 12.99
C VAL A 30 -0.40 7.24 13.13
N ARG A 31 -1.14 6.24 12.63
CA ARG A 31 -0.70 4.84 12.63
C ARG A 31 0.57 4.64 11.84
N LEU A 32 0.70 5.26 10.66
CA LEU A 32 1.90 5.14 9.84
C LEU A 32 3.12 5.81 10.50
N ALA A 33 2.93 6.97 11.13
CA ALA A 33 3.97 7.66 11.88
C ALA A 33 4.41 6.90 13.15
N GLY A 34 3.50 6.15 13.77
CA GLY A 34 3.75 5.38 14.98
C GLY A 34 4.28 3.96 14.75
N ALA A 35 4.30 3.47 13.51
CA ALA A 35 4.73 2.11 13.19
C ALA A 35 6.24 1.93 13.45
N ARG A 36 6.60 0.84 14.15
CA ARG A 36 7.98 0.55 14.58
C ARG A 36 8.55 -0.72 13.95
N THR A 37 7.68 -1.61 13.47
CA THR A 37 8.10 -2.85 12.81
C THR A 37 7.71 -2.85 11.34
N PRO A 38 8.41 -3.60 10.46
CA PRO A 38 8.03 -3.73 9.05
C PRO A 38 6.56 -4.15 8.87
N ARG A 39 6.07 -5.03 9.74
CA ARG A 39 4.68 -5.52 9.69
C ARG A 39 3.68 -4.41 10.02
N GLU A 40 3.96 -3.61 11.05
CA GLU A 40 3.15 -2.44 11.40
C GLU A 40 3.18 -1.39 10.29
N THR A 41 4.35 -1.13 9.70
CA THR A 41 4.49 -0.17 8.60
C THR A 41 3.68 -0.59 7.38
N ILE A 42 3.74 -1.88 7.00
CA ILE A 42 2.95 -2.44 5.89
C ILE A 42 1.45 -2.27 6.17
N GLY A 43 0.99 -2.67 7.36
CA GLY A 43 -0.42 -2.56 7.74
C GLY A 43 -0.91 -1.11 7.75
N ALA A 44 -0.14 -0.19 8.34
CA ALA A 44 -0.50 1.22 8.40
C ALA A 44 -0.50 1.88 7.01
N ALA A 45 0.45 1.51 6.14
CA ALA A 45 0.50 2.02 4.77
C ALA A 45 -0.68 1.52 3.93
N ASN A 46 -1.11 0.26 4.09
CA ASN A 46 -2.31 -0.25 3.45
C ASN A 46 -3.56 0.50 3.91
N GLN A 47 -3.70 0.73 5.22
CA GLN A 47 -4.82 1.51 5.77
C GLN A 47 -4.84 2.94 5.23
N GLN A 48 -3.68 3.57 5.03
CA GLN A 48 -3.58 4.88 4.42
C GLN A 48 -4.04 4.87 2.96
N SER A 49 -3.63 3.87 2.16
CA SER A 49 -4.14 3.69 0.79
C SER A 49 -5.67 3.57 0.78
N THR A 50 -6.26 2.73 1.64
CA THR A 50 -7.72 2.58 1.75
C THR A 50 -8.42 3.87 2.20
N ALA A 51 -7.83 4.64 3.11
CA ALA A 51 -8.40 5.91 3.55
C ALA A 51 -8.40 6.95 2.41
N LEU A 52 -7.34 7.00 1.61
CA LEU A 52 -7.25 7.87 0.43
C LEU A 52 -8.23 7.44 -0.65
N GLU A 53 -8.41 6.14 -0.92
CA GLU A 53 -9.42 5.63 -1.84
C GLU A 53 -10.84 6.08 -1.43
N ARG A 54 -11.16 6.02 -0.14
CA ARG A 54 -12.45 6.52 0.40
C ARG A 54 -12.59 8.04 0.22
N LEU A 55 -11.51 8.79 0.43
CA LEU A 55 -11.49 10.25 0.20
C LEU A 55 -11.73 10.59 -1.27
N LEU A 56 -11.14 9.82 -2.20
CA LEU A 56 -11.40 9.99 -3.63
C LEU A 56 -12.83 9.58 -4.01
N ALA A 57 -13.40 8.55 -3.37
CA ALA A 57 -14.79 8.16 -3.59
C ALA A 57 -15.78 9.24 -3.13
N VAL A 58 -15.47 10.03 -2.09
CA VAL A 58 -16.29 11.19 -1.69
C VAL A 58 -16.42 12.17 -2.85
N VAL A 59 -15.34 12.44 -3.57
CA VAL A 59 -15.28 13.43 -4.65
C VAL A 59 -16.29 13.13 -5.77
N GLU A 60 -16.65 11.86 -5.96
CA GLU A 60 -17.68 11.43 -6.91
C GLU A 60 -19.05 12.11 -6.65
N ASN A 61 -19.36 12.42 -5.39
CA ASN A 61 -20.61 13.04 -4.98
C ASN A 61 -20.58 14.58 -5.00
N TYR A 62 -19.42 15.20 -5.25
CA TYR A 62 -19.24 16.66 -5.20
C TYR A 62 -18.61 17.18 -6.50
N PRO A 63 -19.40 17.39 -7.58
CA PRO A 63 -18.89 17.82 -8.90
C PRO A 63 -18.04 19.08 -8.88
N GLN A 64 -18.39 20.04 -8.01
CA GLN A 64 -17.63 21.28 -7.81
C GLN A 64 -16.19 21.04 -7.31
N LEU A 65 -15.95 19.93 -6.61
CA LEU A 65 -14.63 19.54 -6.14
C LEU A 65 -13.81 18.91 -7.29
N LYS A 66 -14.44 18.13 -8.17
CA LYS A 66 -13.81 17.61 -9.40
C LYS A 66 -13.34 18.72 -10.34
N ALA A 67 -14.08 19.82 -10.38
CA ALA A 67 -13.74 20.97 -11.20
C ALA A 67 -12.70 21.90 -10.55
N ASN A 68 -12.25 21.63 -9.32
CA ASN A 68 -11.31 22.49 -8.61
C ASN A 68 -9.87 22.23 -9.05
N ASP A 69 -9.19 23.27 -9.56
CA ASP A 69 -7.81 23.17 -10.05
C ASP A 69 -6.79 22.81 -8.96
N ALA A 70 -6.97 23.30 -7.73
CA ALA A 70 -6.09 22.98 -6.61
C ALA A 70 -6.20 21.50 -6.22
N PHE A 71 -7.42 20.97 -6.18
CA PHE A 71 -7.68 19.55 -5.97
C PHE A 71 -7.02 18.71 -7.08
N ASN A 72 -7.26 19.05 -8.34
CA ASN A 72 -6.72 18.31 -9.49
C ASN A 72 -5.18 18.29 -9.53
N ARG A 73 -4.53 19.39 -9.13
CA ARG A 73 -3.07 19.43 -9.01
C ARG A 73 -2.57 18.45 -7.94
N VAL A 74 -3.14 18.48 -6.74
CA VAL A 74 -2.70 17.63 -5.63
C VAL A 74 -2.98 16.15 -5.92
N THR A 75 -4.12 15.82 -6.54
CA THR A 75 -4.41 14.43 -6.93
C THR A 75 -3.49 13.92 -8.03
N HIS A 76 -3.07 14.77 -8.98
CA HIS A 76 -2.09 14.40 -9.98
C HIS A 76 -0.72 14.09 -9.36
N GLU A 77 -0.26 14.93 -8.43
CA GLU A 77 0.98 14.67 -7.69
C GLU A 77 0.88 13.40 -6.84
N LEU A 78 -0.28 13.16 -6.21
CA LEU A 78 -0.56 11.96 -5.44
C LEU A 78 -0.51 10.70 -6.32
N ALA A 79 -1.07 10.72 -7.53
CA ALA A 79 -1.00 9.60 -8.46
C ALA A 79 0.45 9.27 -8.87
N GLY A 80 1.28 10.31 -9.04
CA GLY A 80 2.72 10.14 -9.25
C GLY A 80 3.43 9.50 -8.04
N ALA A 81 3.05 9.91 -6.83
CA ALA A 81 3.55 9.31 -5.59
C ALA A 81 3.11 7.85 -5.44
N ASP A 82 1.85 7.52 -5.72
CA ASP A 82 1.31 6.16 -5.67
C ASP A 82 2.02 5.22 -6.64
N THR A 83 2.30 5.68 -7.85
CA THR A 83 3.09 4.93 -8.84
C THR A 83 4.47 4.59 -8.29
N ARG A 84 5.14 5.57 -7.67
CA ARG A 84 6.45 5.36 -7.04
C ARG A 84 6.35 4.39 -5.87
N ILE A 85 5.33 4.51 -5.01
CA ILE A 85 5.07 3.59 -3.90
C ILE A 85 4.86 2.17 -4.42
N ALA A 86 4.09 1.98 -5.50
CA ALA A 86 3.86 0.67 -6.09
C ALA A 86 5.17 0.02 -6.56
N ILE A 87 6.03 0.80 -7.24
CA ILE A 87 7.36 0.32 -7.66
C ILE A 87 8.23 -0.05 -6.45
N GLU A 88 8.23 0.76 -5.40
CA GLU A 88 9.01 0.46 -4.20
C GLU A 88 8.47 -0.76 -3.43
N ARG A 89 7.16 -0.98 -3.43
CA ARG A 89 6.55 -2.23 -2.89
C ARG A 89 7.03 -3.45 -3.67
N MET A 90 7.09 -3.37 -5.01
CA MET A 90 7.64 -4.45 -5.84
C MET A 90 9.13 -4.69 -5.55
N ARG A 91 9.94 -3.63 -5.46
CA ARG A 91 11.37 -3.72 -5.16
C ARG A 91 11.63 -4.30 -3.77
N TYR A 92 10.86 -3.88 -2.78
CA TYR A 92 10.89 -4.44 -1.43
C TYR A 92 10.58 -5.94 -1.46
N ASN A 93 9.49 -6.35 -2.12
CA ASN A 93 9.10 -7.75 -2.23
C ASN A 93 10.16 -8.61 -2.92
N ALA A 94 10.79 -8.10 -3.99
CA ALA A 94 11.88 -8.81 -4.66
C ALA A 94 13.08 -9.04 -3.73
N ARG A 95 13.47 -8.03 -2.94
CA ARG A 95 14.55 -8.15 -1.96
C ARG A 95 14.20 -9.10 -0.82
N VAL A 96 12.98 -9.01 -0.30
CA VAL A 96 12.47 -9.93 0.74
C VAL A 96 12.44 -11.36 0.23
N GLN A 97 12.01 -11.58 -1.01
CA GLN A 97 12.05 -12.90 -1.63
C GLN A 97 13.48 -13.44 -1.70
N GLN A 98 14.41 -12.64 -2.23
CA GLN A 98 15.81 -13.03 -2.32
C GLN A 98 16.41 -13.39 -0.95
N TYR A 99 16.17 -12.55 0.06
CA TYR A 99 16.65 -12.78 1.42
C TYR A 99 16.00 -14.01 2.07
N ASN A 100 14.67 -14.14 2.02
CA ASN A 100 13.96 -15.26 2.63
C ASN A 100 14.34 -16.59 1.95
N THR A 101 14.58 -16.59 0.63
CA THR A 101 15.07 -17.77 -0.09
C THR A 101 16.50 -18.11 0.31
N SER A 102 17.44 -17.14 0.26
CA SER A 102 18.85 -17.41 0.58
C SER A 102 19.03 -17.86 2.04
N ARG A 103 18.25 -17.31 2.97
CA ARG A 103 18.20 -17.73 4.37
C ARG A 103 17.82 -19.21 4.53
N ARG A 104 17.03 -19.77 3.62
CA ARG A 104 16.55 -21.17 3.67
C ARG A 104 17.48 -22.16 2.98
N GLU A 105 18.45 -21.68 2.20
CA GLU A 105 19.42 -22.52 1.51
C GLU A 105 20.57 -22.94 2.44
N ARG A 106 21.09 -24.15 2.27
CA ARG A 106 22.32 -24.56 2.98
C ARG A 106 23.55 -23.95 2.28
N PRO A 107 24.56 -23.44 3.01
CA PRO A 107 24.74 -23.51 4.47
C PRO A 107 24.06 -22.38 5.25
N ALA A 108 23.54 -21.34 4.59
CA ALA A 108 22.98 -20.15 5.22
C ALA A 108 21.85 -20.44 6.24
N ALA A 109 21.04 -21.48 6.03
CA ALA A 109 20.02 -21.93 6.97
C ALA A 109 20.57 -22.29 8.35
N LEU A 110 21.77 -22.88 8.43
CA LEU A 110 22.41 -23.20 9.71
C LEU A 110 22.86 -21.94 10.43
N THR A 111 23.50 -21.02 9.69
CA THR A 111 23.90 -19.70 10.20
C THR A 111 22.69 -18.89 10.66
N ALA A 112 21.59 -18.93 9.91
CA ALA A 112 20.36 -18.22 10.26
C ALA A 112 19.73 -18.73 11.56
N ILE A 113 19.77 -20.04 11.81
CA ILE A 113 19.31 -20.63 13.09
C ILE A 113 20.26 -20.20 14.22
N LEU A 114 21.58 -20.33 14.02
CA LEU A 114 22.58 -20.03 15.05
C LEU A 114 22.55 -18.56 15.51
N PHE A 115 22.33 -17.63 14.57
CA PHE A 115 22.27 -16.19 14.85
C PHE A 115 20.84 -15.64 14.92
N ASN A 116 19.83 -16.52 14.93
CA ASN A 116 18.41 -16.18 15.02
C ASN A 116 17.93 -15.12 13.99
N PHE A 117 18.46 -15.15 12.78
CA PHE A 117 17.96 -14.31 11.70
C PHE A 117 16.53 -14.71 11.37
N GLN A 118 15.63 -13.73 11.23
CA GLN A 118 14.20 -13.94 10.99
C GLN A 118 13.84 -13.64 9.54
N ASP A 119 12.73 -14.19 9.06
CA ASP A 119 12.15 -13.83 7.76
C ASP A 119 11.56 -12.42 7.81
N TYR A 120 11.66 -11.69 6.69
CA TYR A 120 10.96 -10.41 6.54
C TYR A 120 9.57 -10.63 5.91
N PRO A 121 8.55 -9.87 6.35
CA PRO A 121 7.21 -9.96 5.77
C PRO A 121 7.18 -9.34 4.36
N PHE A 122 6.40 -9.93 3.46
CA PHE A 122 6.10 -9.29 2.17
C PHE A 122 5.13 -8.13 2.34
N PHE A 123 5.28 -7.12 1.49
CA PHE A 123 4.32 -6.03 1.31
C PHE A 123 3.18 -6.53 0.44
N LEU A 124 2.15 -7.08 1.09
CA LEU A 124 0.91 -7.50 0.44
C LEU A 124 -0.11 -6.38 0.57
N VAL A 125 -0.72 -5.97 -0.55
CA VAL A 125 -1.95 -5.20 -0.49
C VAL A 125 -3.02 -6.14 0.03
N GLU A 126 -3.75 -5.76 1.08
CA GLU A 126 -4.88 -6.54 1.57
C GLU A 126 -5.98 -6.52 0.50
N VAL A 127 -5.92 -7.47 -0.43
CA VAL A 127 -7.04 -7.76 -1.32
C VAL A 127 -8.07 -8.50 -0.45
N PRO A 128 -9.34 -8.05 -0.41
CA PRO A 128 -10.37 -8.80 0.30
C PRO A 128 -10.34 -10.27 -0.16
N ALA A 129 -10.52 -11.19 0.78
CA ALA A 129 -10.27 -12.63 0.61
C ALA A 129 -11.04 -13.29 -0.55
N THR A 130 -11.96 -12.56 -1.19
CA THR A 130 -12.78 -12.98 -2.34
C THR A 130 -12.03 -13.00 -3.69
N SER A 131 -10.81 -12.46 -3.80
CA SER A 131 -10.09 -12.40 -5.09
C SER A 131 -8.81 -13.25 -5.14
N ARG A 132 -8.75 -14.32 -4.33
CA ARG A 132 -7.65 -15.32 -4.37
C ARG A 132 -7.79 -16.36 -5.49
N ASP A 133 -8.49 -16.06 -6.57
CA ASP A 133 -8.34 -16.85 -7.80
C ASP A 133 -7.08 -16.38 -8.52
N VAL A 134 -5.94 -16.85 -8.00
CA VAL A 134 -4.71 -16.89 -8.76
C VAL A 134 -4.94 -17.95 -9.85
N PRO A 135 -4.94 -17.61 -11.15
CA PRO A 135 -5.07 -18.62 -12.18
C PRO A 135 -3.89 -19.59 -12.03
N LYS A 136 -4.20 -20.86 -11.75
CA LYS A 136 -3.23 -21.95 -11.81
C LYS A 136 -2.72 -22.00 -13.23
N VAL A 137 -1.48 -21.55 -13.44
CA VAL A 137 -0.78 -21.77 -14.70
C VAL A 137 -0.45 -23.26 -14.74
N GLU A 138 -1.22 -24.03 -15.49
CA GLU A 138 -0.90 -25.43 -15.75
C GLU A 138 0.41 -25.52 -16.54
N PRO A 139 1.38 -26.35 -16.11
CA PRO A 139 2.58 -26.59 -16.90
C PRO A 139 2.19 -27.39 -18.14
N ASN A 140 2.34 -26.76 -19.30
CA ASN A 140 2.12 -27.34 -20.62
C ASN A 140 2.99 -28.61 -20.78
N GLN A 141 2.38 -29.80 -20.77
CA GLN A 141 3.07 -31.08 -20.96
C GLN A 141 3.20 -31.51 -22.43
N ASP A 142 2.93 -30.62 -23.38
CA ASP A 142 2.82 -30.96 -24.81
C ASP A 142 4.14 -30.87 -25.61
N ARG A 143 5.22 -31.39 -25.05
CA ARG A 143 6.42 -31.73 -25.84
C ARG A 143 7.06 -32.98 -25.29
N LEU A 144 6.57 -34.14 -25.72
CA LEU A 144 7.33 -35.39 -25.88
C LEU A 144 6.36 -36.49 -26.36
N ARG A 145 5.96 -36.44 -27.64
CA ARG A 145 5.71 -37.61 -28.51
C ARG A 145 5.93 -37.21 -29.97
#